data_AF-A0AAU3AP67-F1
#
_entry.id   AF-A0AAU3AP67-F1
#
_cell.length_a   1.000
_cell.length_b   1.000
_cell.length_c   1.000
_cell.angle_alpha   90.00
_cell.angle_beta   90.00
_cell.angle_gamma   90.00
#
_symmetry.space_group_name_H-M   'P 1'
#
loop_
_entity.id
_entity.type
_entity.pdbx_description
1 polymer ?
#
loop_
_entity_poly.entity_id
_entity_poly.type
_entity_poly.pdbx_seq_one_letter_code
_entity_poly.pdbx_strand_id
1 'polypeptide(L)'
;MSNHGVPTDRQPAERWFSVAVAARVNSVVSVFFEKHARQEDAFAAVQAVESAWRETGGQGEEAEFQQESVPLVDRLRERAAESGRPSGAAVAAALEATRAVAAFHGDGDPRVREVQGAALAVALEFDRNGVAPPEGHPCWLAFESAGQAELASRVFARGAGFEPRDAFELRMASGEESMHYREAILSWMRDTH
;
A
#
# COMPACT_ATOMS: atom_id res chain seq x y z
N MET A 1 10.32 15.33 -33.46
CA MET A 1 9.83 14.20 -32.63
C MET A 1 8.97 14.79 -31.55
N SER A 2 7.65 14.69 -31.72
CA SER A 2 6.68 15.31 -30.81
C SER A 2 6.70 14.55 -29.49
N ASN A 3 7.04 15.26 -28.42
CA ASN A 3 6.96 14.77 -27.06
C ASN A 3 5.46 14.68 -26.72
N HIS A 4 4.88 13.48 -26.77
CA HIS A 4 3.53 13.25 -26.27
C HIS A 4 3.59 13.29 -24.75
N GLY A 5 3.60 14.51 -24.20
CA GLY A 5 3.46 14.74 -22.77
C GLY A 5 2.20 14.03 -22.29
N VAL A 6 2.37 13.17 -21.28
CA VAL A 6 1.26 12.60 -20.52
C VAL A 6 0.36 13.77 -20.06
N PRO A 7 -0.96 13.68 -20.15
CA PRO A 7 -1.85 14.72 -19.64
C PRO A 7 -1.50 15.01 -18.18
N THR A 8 -1.16 16.27 -17.89
CA THR A 8 -0.66 16.76 -16.59
C THR A 8 -1.61 16.44 -15.42
N ASP A 9 -2.89 16.24 -15.71
CA ASP A 9 -3.95 15.96 -14.73
C ASP A 9 -4.03 14.49 -14.29
N ARG A 10 -3.33 13.58 -14.99
CA ARG A 10 -3.39 12.14 -14.75
C ARG A 10 -2.42 11.66 -13.68
N GLN A 11 -1.22 12.24 -13.63
CA GLN A 11 -0.19 11.92 -12.63
C GLN A 11 -0.66 12.17 -11.18
N PRO A 12 -1.36 13.27 -10.85
CA PRO A 12 -1.91 13.47 -9.52
C PRO A 12 -2.89 12.36 -9.11
N ALA A 13 -3.85 12.03 -9.99
CA ALA A 13 -4.84 10.97 -9.74
C ALA A 13 -4.18 9.60 -9.58
N GLU A 14 -3.21 9.26 -10.44
CA GLU A 14 -2.45 8.02 -10.34
C GLU A 14 -1.68 7.94 -9.02
N ARG A 15 -1.10 9.06 -8.54
CA ARG A 15 -0.42 9.12 -7.25
C ARG A 15 -1.39 8.91 -6.08
N TRP A 16 -2.54 9.58 -6.09
CA TRP A 16 -3.60 9.37 -5.08
C TRP A 16 -4.04 7.92 -5.00
N PHE A 17 -4.27 7.31 -6.15
CA PHE A 17 -4.66 5.92 -6.25
C PHE A 17 -3.57 4.98 -5.72
N SER A 18 -2.31 5.17 -6.11
CA SER A 18 -1.18 4.39 -5.57
C SER A 18 -1.08 4.49 -4.04
N VAL A 19 -1.13 5.70 -3.47
CA VAL A 19 -1.07 5.89 -2.01
C VAL A 19 -2.24 5.18 -1.31
N ALA A 20 -3.44 5.31 -1.86
CA ALA A 20 -4.64 4.67 -1.32
C ALA A 20 -4.55 3.13 -1.33
N VAL A 21 -4.04 2.54 -2.41
CA VAL A 21 -3.86 1.08 -2.52
C VAL A 21 -2.78 0.58 -1.57
N ALA A 22 -1.62 1.24 -1.50
CA ALA A 22 -0.56 0.85 -0.58
C ALA A 22 -1.01 0.94 0.90
N ALA A 23 -1.78 1.99 1.24
CA ALA A 23 -2.31 2.18 2.59
C ALA A 23 -3.23 1.04 3.05
N ARG A 24 -4.04 0.46 2.15
CA ARG A 24 -4.92 -0.68 2.48
C ARG A 24 -4.13 -1.86 3.04
N VAL A 25 -3.03 -2.23 2.38
CA VAL A 25 -2.26 -3.43 2.72
C VAL A 25 -1.15 -3.19 3.74
N ASN A 26 -0.76 -1.94 4.01
CA ASN A 26 0.39 -1.61 4.88
C ASN A 26 0.21 -2.09 6.33
N SER A 27 -1.02 -2.22 6.84
CA SER A 27 -1.28 -2.63 8.23
C SER A 27 -0.67 -3.98 8.62
N VAL A 28 -0.44 -4.88 7.66
CA VAL A 28 0.21 -6.18 7.90
C VAL A 28 1.67 -6.04 8.34
N VAL A 29 2.34 -4.97 7.92
CA VAL A 29 3.74 -4.71 8.24
C VAL A 29 3.90 -4.47 9.74
N SER A 30 3.13 -3.53 10.30
CA SER A 30 3.19 -3.20 11.72
C SER A 30 2.92 -4.42 12.61
N VAL A 31 1.91 -5.22 12.28
CA VAL A 31 1.57 -6.44 13.04
C VAL A 31 2.72 -7.45 13.00
N PHE A 32 3.32 -7.65 11.83
CA PHE A 32 4.40 -8.61 11.66
C PHE A 32 5.63 -8.23 12.49
N PHE A 33 6.10 -6.99 12.37
CA PHE A 33 7.31 -6.53 13.06
C PHE A 33 7.09 -6.35 14.57
N GLU A 34 5.87 -6.07 15.03
CA GLU A 34 5.52 -6.08 16.45
C GLU A 34 5.68 -7.48 17.07
N LYS A 35 5.29 -8.53 16.35
CA LYS A 35 5.31 -9.91 16.88
C LYS A 35 6.62 -10.66 16.63
N HIS A 36 7.35 -10.34 15.56
CA HIS A 36 8.47 -11.16 15.08
C HIS A 36 9.80 -10.43 14.94
N ALA A 37 9.84 -9.13 15.21
CA ALA A 37 11.05 -8.32 15.05
C ALA A 37 11.03 -7.12 16.03
N ARG A 38 11.76 -6.05 15.71
CA ARG A 38 11.68 -4.80 16.48
C ARG A 38 10.53 -3.97 15.90
N GLN A 39 9.58 -3.57 16.74
CA GLN A 39 8.47 -2.71 16.31
C GLN A 39 8.95 -1.45 15.59
N GLU A 40 10.11 -0.93 15.99
CA GLU A 40 10.74 0.24 15.39
C GLU A 40 11.05 0.08 13.88
N ASP A 41 11.24 -1.17 13.43
CA ASP A 41 11.48 -1.50 12.04
C ASP A 41 10.27 -1.15 11.16
N ALA A 42 9.04 -1.26 11.68
CA ALA A 42 7.84 -0.92 10.91
C ALA A 42 7.68 0.59 10.67
N PHE A 43 8.32 1.44 11.49
CA PHE A 43 8.12 2.90 11.38
C PHE A 43 8.53 3.44 10.02
N ALA A 44 9.62 2.94 9.42
CA ALA A 44 10.04 3.40 8.10
C ALA A 44 8.96 3.14 7.03
N ALA A 45 8.34 1.96 7.04
CA ALA A 45 7.29 1.61 6.09
C ALA A 45 5.98 2.39 6.34
N VAL A 46 5.61 2.58 7.61
CA VAL A 46 4.42 3.38 7.96
C VAL A 46 4.63 4.84 7.57
N GLN A 47 5.78 5.42 7.94
CA GLN A 47 6.08 6.82 7.63
C GLN A 47 6.22 7.08 6.14
N ALA A 48 6.66 6.11 5.34
CA ALA A 48 6.71 6.23 3.88
C ALA A 48 5.32 6.40 3.24
N VAL A 49 4.29 5.70 3.74
CA VAL A 49 2.92 5.90 3.26
C VAL A 49 2.32 7.19 3.83
N GLU A 50 2.61 7.50 5.09
CA GLU A 50 2.15 8.74 5.74
C GLU A 50 2.72 10.00 5.09
N SER A 51 4.00 10.00 4.73
CA SER A 51 4.62 11.10 4.00
C SER A 51 3.97 11.29 2.62
N ALA A 52 3.66 10.20 1.93
CA ALA A 52 2.94 10.28 0.66
C ALA A 52 1.53 10.88 0.83
N TRP A 53 0.80 10.53 1.90
CA TRP A 53 -0.48 11.17 2.23
C TRP A 53 -0.36 12.66 2.55
N ARG A 54 0.68 13.05 3.30
CA ARG A 54 0.93 14.46 3.64
C ARG A 54 1.20 15.28 2.37
N GLU A 55 2.05 14.77 1.50
CA GLU A 55 2.42 15.45 0.27
C GLU A 55 1.25 15.55 -0.70
N THR A 56 0.54 14.43 -0.95
CA THR A 56 -0.65 14.48 -1.81
C THR A 56 -1.72 15.39 -1.20
N GLY A 57 -1.88 15.38 0.13
CA GLY A 57 -2.78 16.27 0.87
C GLY A 57 -2.38 17.74 0.91
N GLY A 58 -1.25 18.13 0.30
CA GLY A 58 -0.79 19.52 0.25
C GLY A 58 -0.18 20.04 1.56
N GLN A 59 0.30 19.16 2.44
CA GLN A 59 0.85 19.53 3.75
C GLN A 59 2.35 19.84 3.75
N GLY A 60 3.05 19.63 2.63
CA GLY A 60 4.46 19.96 2.50
C GLY A 60 5.19 19.06 1.49
N GLU A 61 6.43 19.44 1.18
CA GLU A 61 7.33 18.62 0.37
C GLU A 61 7.90 17.48 1.22
N GLU A 62 7.79 16.24 0.75
CA GLU A 62 8.24 15.03 1.46
C GLU A 62 9.25 14.22 0.64
N ALA A 63 9.78 14.82 -0.43
CA ALA A 63 10.61 14.13 -1.42
C ALA A 63 11.88 13.52 -0.85
N GLU A 64 12.63 14.30 -0.04
CA GLU A 64 13.86 13.84 0.61
C GLU A 64 13.58 12.62 1.51
N PHE A 65 12.55 12.73 2.37
CA PHE A 65 12.15 11.65 3.26
C PHE A 65 11.69 10.39 2.51
N GLN A 66 10.90 10.54 1.44
CA GLN A 66 10.44 9.41 0.62
C GLN A 66 11.63 8.71 -0.07
N GLN A 67 12.59 9.46 -0.62
CA GLN A 67 13.79 8.89 -1.24
C GLN A 67 14.66 8.14 -0.22
N GLU A 68 14.86 8.69 0.98
CA GLU A 68 15.60 8.03 2.05
C GLU A 68 14.89 6.77 2.59
N SER A 69 13.56 6.73 2.48
CA SER A 69 12.75 5.59 2.93
C SER A 69 12.88 4.37 2.02
N VAL A 70 13.11 4.54 0.71
CA VAL A 70 13.22 3.43 -0.25
C VAL A 70 14.22 2.34 0.20
N PRO A 71 15.51 2.64 0.47
CA PRO A 71 16.46 1.61 0.90
C PRO A 71 16.16 1.02 2.28
N LEU A 72 15.44 1.75 3.14
CA LEU A 72 14.99 1.24 4.44
C LEU A 72 13.89 0.19 4.23
N VAL A 73 12.87 0.51 3.43
CA VAL A 73 11.75 -0.38 3.12
C VAL A 73 12.24 -1.62 2.37
N ASP A 74 13.21 -1.48 1.46
CA ASP A 74 13.84 -2.61 0.76
C ASP A 74 14.48 -3.62 1.74
N ARG A 75 15.24 -3.15 2.72
CA ARG A 75 15.83 -4.02 3.75
C ARG A 75 14.77 -4.73 4.58
N LEU A 76 13.66 -4.07 4.90
CA LEU A 76 12.55 -4.69 5.62
C LEU A 76 11.89 -5.78 4.77
N ARG A 77 11.73 -5.54 3.47
CA ARG A 77 11.14 -6.47 2.51
C ARG A 77 11.94 -7.75 2.44
N GLU A 78 13.26 -7.63 2.32
CA GLU A 78 14.20 -8.77 2.32
C GLU A 78 14.10 -9.56 3.63
N ARG A 79 14.13 -8.87 4.78
CA ARG A 79 13.98 -9.51 6.09
C ARG A 79 12.65 -10.25 6.26
N ALA A 80 11.55 -9.68 5.76
CA ALA A 80 10.24 -10.33 5.82
C ALA A 80 10.22 -11.59 4.95
N ALA A 81 10.75 -11.52 3.73
CA ALA A 81 10.83 -12.64 2.80
C ALA A 81 11.72 -13.78 3.32
N GLU A 82 12.83 -13.45 3.98
CA GLU A 82 13.80 -14.41 4.51
C GLU A 82 13.47 -14.91 5.93
N SER A 83 12.38 -14.42 6.53
CA SER A 83 12.02 -14.74 7.92
C SER A 83 11.67 -16.21 8.18
N GLY A 84 11.41 -16.99 7.13
CA GLY A 84 10.91 -18.36 7.22
C GLY A 84 9.50 -18.47 7.80
N ARG A 85 8.80 -17.34 7.99
CA ARG A 85 7.43 -17.31 8.52
C ARG A 85 6.42 -17.46 7.38
N PRO A 86 5.32 -18.22 7.57
CA PRO A 86 4.27 -18.34 6.56
C PRO A 86 3.73 -16.98 6.07
N SER A 87 3.59 -16.01 6.98
CA SER A 87 3.14 -14.66 6.68
C SER A 87 4.20 -13.73 6.06
N GLY A 88 5.46 -14.16 5.98
CA GLY A 88 6.57 -13.32 5.53
C GLY A 88 6.42 -12.85 4.09
N ALA A 89 5.92 -13.71 3.20
CA ALA A 89 5.69 -13.38 1.79
C ALA A 89 4.64 -12.28 1.60
N ALA A 90 3.54 -12.35 2.37
CA ALA A 90 2.49 -11.33 2.32
C ALA A 90 3.00 -9.97 2.82
N VAL A 91 3.83 -9.98 3.87
CA VAL A 91 4.43 -8.76 4.42
C VAL A 91 5.46 -8.17 3.46
N ALA A 92 6.27 -9.01 2.80
CA ALA A 92 7.19 -8.56 1.76
C ALA A 92 6.44 -7.91 0.58
N ALA A 93 5.29 -8.46 0.16
CA ALA A 93 4.46 -7.86 -0.87
C ALA A 93 3.88 -6.49 -0.43
N ALA A 94 3.42 -6.35 0.82
CA ALA A 94 2.97 -5.05 1.35
C ALA A 94 4.10 -4.00 1.40
N LEU A 95 5.33 -4.43 1.70
CA LEU A 95 6.52 -3.59 1.67
C LEU A 95 6.91 -3.18 0.25
N GLU A 96 6.70 -4.05 -0.75
CA GLU A 96 6.89 -3.67 -2.16
C GLU A 96 5.92 -2.57 -2.60
N ALA A 97 4.64 -2.66 -2.20
CA ALA A 97 3.66 -1.60 -2.47
C ALA A 97 4.09 -0.27 -1.83
N THR A 98 4.59 -0.33 -0.58
CA THR A 98 5.09 0.85 0.16
C THR A 98 6.33 1.45 -0.51
N ARG A 99 7.28 0.61 -0.91
CA ARG A 99 8.51 1.00 -1.61
C ARG A 99 8.19 1.69 -2.94
N ALA A 100 7.28 1.13 -3.72
CA ALA A 100 6.88 1.69 -5.01
C ALA A 100 6.25 3.09 -4.85
N VAL A 101 5.46 3.32 -3.79
CA VAL A 101 4.96 4.67 -3.47
C VAL A 101 6.09 5.63 -3.11
N ALA A 102 7.05 5.22 -2.26
CA ALA A 102 8.16 6.06 -1.84
C ALA A 102 9.14 6.39 -2.99
N ALA A 103 9.23 5.53 -4.00
CA ALA A 103 10.11 5.69 -5.14
C ALA A 103 9.66 6.78 -6.15
N PHE A 104 8.44 7.34 -6.00
CA PHE A 104 7.88 8.33 -6.92
C PHE A 104 8.84 9.48 -7.26
N HIS A 105 9.53 10.04 -6.26
CA HIS A 105 10.45 11.17 -6.48
C HIS A 105 11.79 10.79 -7.11
N GLY A 106 12.08 9.50 -7.28
CA GLY A 106 13.28 9.03 -7.97
C GLY A 106 13.17 9.13 -9.48
N ASP A 107 11.99 8.86 -10.05
CA ASP A 107 11.75 8.77 -11.49
C ASP A 107 10.52 9.55 -11.99
N GLY A 108 9.70 10.11 -11.09
CA GLY A 108 8.45 10.80 -11.41
C GLY A 108 7.30 9.88 -11.83
N ASP A 109 7.43 8.56 -11.65
CA ASP A 109 6.43 7.57 -12.00
C ASP A 109 5.57 7.22 -10.76
N PRO A 110 4.23 7.40 -10.81
CA PRO A 110 3.32 6.96 -9.74
C PRO A 110 3.32 5.45 -9.49
N ARG A 111 3.99 4.65 -10.33
CA ARG A 111 4.21 3.20 -10.19
C ARG A 111 2.93 2.41 -9.94
N VAL A 112 1.83 2.86 -10.55
CA VAL A 112 0.47 2.32 -10.33
C VAL A 112 0.45 0.81 -10.48
N ARG A 113 1.04 0.28 -11.55
CA ARG A 113 1.06 -1.16 -11.83
C ARG A 113 1.81 -1.96 -10.76
N GLU A 114 2.91 -1.41 -10.25
CA GLU A 114 3.72 -2.07 -9.23
C GLU A 114 2.97 -2.09 -7.89
N VAL A 115 2.38 -0.96 -7.50
CA VAL A 115 1.60 -0.85 -6.25
C VAL A 115 0.38 -1.76 -6.28
N GLN A 116 -0.39 -1.75 -7.37
CA GLN A 116 -1.55 -2.63 -7.55
C GLN A 116 -1.16 -4.11 -7.52
N GLY A 117 -0.12 -4.48 -8.28
CA GLY A 117 0.37 -5.84 -8.35
C GLY A 117 0.85 -6.34 -6.99
N ALA A 118 1.55 -5.51 -6.24
CA ALA A 118 2.01 -5.81 -4.89
C ALA A 118 0.85 -5.99 -3.91
N ALA A 119 -0.17 -5.12 -3.93
CA ALA A 119 -1.36 -5.29 -3.09
C ALA A 119 -2.16 -6.55 -3.44
N LEU A 120 -2.32 -6.87 -4.72
CA LEU A 120 -2.92 -8.13 -5.17
C LEU A 120 -2.08 -9.35 -4.73
N ALA A 121 -0.75 -9.23 -4.70
CA ALA A 121 0.11 -10.29 -4.19
C ALA A 121 -0.12 -10.53 -2.69
N VAL A 122 -0.35 -9.50 -1.87
CA VAL A 122 -0.77 -9.68 -0.46
C VAL A 122 -2.04 -10.53 -0.37
N ALA A 123 -3.07 -10.15 -1.13
CA ALA A 123 -4.34 -10.87 -1.17
C ALA A 123 -4.17 -12.34 -1.61
N LEU A 124 -3.35 -12.58 -2.64
CA LEU A 124 -3.04 -13.93 -3.11
C LEU A 124 -2.30 -14.78 -2.08
N GLU A 125 -1.41 -14.19 -1.28
CA GLU A 125 -0.76 -14.93 -0.19
C GLU A 125 -1.75 -15.33 0.89
N PHE A 126 -2.73 -14.48 1.21
CA PHE A 126 -3.78 -14.83 2.17
C PHE A 126 -4.65 -15.98 1.64
N ASP A 127 -5.04 -15.93 0.36
CA ASP A 127 -5.80 -17.00 -0.29
C ASP A 127 -5.05 -18.33 -0.31
N ARG A 128 -3.76 -18.31 -0.68
CA ARG A 128 -2.92 -19.53 -0.72
C ARG A 128 -2.74 -20.18 0.64
N ASN A 129 -2.79 -19.39 1.71
CA ASN A 129 -2.63 -19.86 3.08
C ASN A 129 -3.96 -20.11 3.80
N GLY A 130 -5.09 -20.05 3.08
CA GLY A 130 -6.41 -20.38 3.63
C GLY A 130 -6.89 -19.40 4.69
N VAL A 131 -6.42 -18.15 4.66
CA VAL A 131 -6.90 -17.10 5.57
C VAL A 131 -8.33 -16.72 5.16
N ALA A 132 -9.26 -16.75 6.11
CA ALA A 132 -10.67 -16.44 5.83
C ALA A 132 -10.81 -15.01 5.27
N PRO A 133 -11.51 -14.81 4.13
CA PRO A 133 -11.76 -13.49 3.57
C PRO A 133 -12.84 -12.73 4.35
N PRO A 134 -12.95 -11.40 4.14
CA PRO A 134 -14.06 -10.62 4.68
C PRO A 134 -15.43 -11.16 4.24
N GLU A 135 -16.46 -10.92 5.06
CA GLU A 135 -17.83 -11.35 4.79
C GLU A 135 -18.32 -10.83 3.42
N GLY A 136 -19.02 -11.68 2.68
CA GLY A 136 -19.55 -11.33 1.35
C GLY A 136 -18.55 -11.49 0.20
N HIS A 137 -17.27 -11.79 0.47
CA HIS A 137 -16.27 -12.03 -0.56
C HIS A 137 -15.87 -13.51 -0.65
N PRO A 138 -15.74 -14.08 -1.86
CA PRO A 138 -15.37 -15.48 -2.03
C PRO A 138 -13.89 -15.78 -1.74
N CYS A 139 -13.02 -14.76 -1.80
CA CYS A 139 -11.59 -14.83 -1.55
C CYS A 139 -10.99 -13.42 -1.36
N TRP A 140 -9.77 -13.32 -0.86
CA TRP A 140 -9.03 -12.06 -0.70
C TRP A 140 -8.75 -11.39 -2.03
N LEU A 141 -8.42 -12.16 -3.08
CA LEU A 141 -8.21 -11.57 -4.41
C LEU A 141 -9.47 -10.83 -4.90
N ALA A 142 -10.66 -11.38 -4.66
CA ALA A 142 -11.91 -10.75 -5.04
C ALA A 142 -12.19 -9.48 -4.21
N PHE A 143 -11.91 -9.54 -2.90
CA PHE A 143 -11.98 -8.38 -2.00
C PHE A 143 -11.06 -7.24 -2.47
N GLU A 144 -9.79 -7.53 -2.69
CA GLU A 144 -8.81 -6.52 -3.11
C GLU A 144 -9.11 -5.97 -4.51
N SER A 145 -9.51 -6.82 -5.45
CA SER A 145 -9.88 -6.38 -6.80
C SER A 145 -11.09 -5.45 -6.78
N ALA A 146 -12.11 -5.76 -5.97
CA ALA A 146 -13.28 -4.89 -5.80
C ALA A 146 -12.89 -3.55 -5.16
N GLY A 147 -12.07 -3.57 -4.09
CA GLY A 147 -11.59 -2.37 -3.42
C GLY A 147 -10.75 -1.48 -4.35
N GLN A 148 -9.84 -2.04 -5.15
CA GLN A 148 -9.08 -1.27 -6.14
C GLN A 148 -9.98 -0.69 -7.23
N ALA A 149 -10.97 -1.43 -7.72
CA ALA A 149 -11.93 -0.91 -8.69
C ALA A 149 -12.75 0.26 -8.14
N GLU A 150 -13.16 0.18 -6.87
CA GLU A 150 -13.86 1.26 -6.18
C GLU A 150 -12.97 2.50 -6.00
N LEU A 151 -11.74 2.32 -5.50
CA LEU A 151 -10.78 3.42 -5.38
C LEU A 151 -10.49 4.08 -6.72
N ALA A 152 -10.28 3.28 -7.77
CA ALA A 152 -10.08 3.77 -9.13
C ALA A 152 -11.30 4.57 -9.62
N SER A 153 -12.52 4.08 -9.37
CA SER A 153 -13.75 4.81 -9.69
C SER A 153 -13.80 6.17 -8.97
N ARG A 154 -13.53 6.20 -7.67
CA ARG A 154 -13.53 7.44 -6.86
C ARG A 154 -12.50 8.46 -7.36
N VAL A 155 -11.28 8.00 -7.64
CA VAL A 155 -10.15 8.86 -8.01
C VAL A 155 -10.24 9.32 -9.46
N PHE A 156 -10.44 8.40 -10.41
CA PHE A 156 -10.40 8.73 -11.83
C PHE A 156 -11.71 9.33 -12.36
N ALA A 157 -12.87 9.10 -11.71
CA ALA A 157 -14.11 9.76 -12.12
C ALA A 157 -14.07 11.29 -11.90
N ARG A 158 -13.22 11.78 -10.99
CA ARG A 158 -13.05 13.21 -10.74
C ARG A 158 -12.00 13.88 -11.62
N GLY A 159 -11.11 13.12 -12.27
CA GLY A 159 -10.07 13.65 -13.14
C GLY A 159 -9.21 14.72 -12.47
N ALA A 160 -9.10 15.90 -13.09
CA ALA A 160 -8.34 17.05 -12.58
C ALA A 160 -8.94 17.73 -11.33
N GLY A 161 -10.18 17.40 -10.94
CA GLY A 161 -10.91 18.04 -9.85
C GLY A 161 -10.71 17.39 -8.48
N PHE A 162 -9.60 16.66 -8.28
CA PHE A 162 -9.30 16.01 -7.01
C PHE A 162 -8.67 17.03 -6.05
N GLU A 163 -9.43 17.41 -5.02
CA GLU A 163 -9.06 18.45 -4.06
C GLU A 163 -8.45 17.84 -2.79
N PRO A 164 -7.69 18.59 -1.97
CA PRO A 164 -7.16 18.10 -0.70
C PRO A 164 -8.20 17.52 0.27
N ARG A 165 -9.48 17.92 0.19
CA ARG A 165 -10.56 17.29 0.97
C ARG A 165 -10.86 15.85 0.54
N ASP A 166 -10.68 15.55 -0.74
CA ASP A 166 -10.93 14.23 -1.32
C ASP A 166 -9.82 13.25 -0.86
N ALA A 167 -8.64 13.78 -0.53
CA ALA A 167 -7.57 13.06 0.16
C ALA A 167 -8.04 12.38 1.44
N PHE A 168 -8.80 13.12 2.25
CA PHE A 168 -9.25 12.66 3.55
C PHE A 168 -10.29 11.56 3.39
N GLU A 169 -11.27 11.73 2.50
CA GLU A 169 -12.26 10.70 2.18
C GLU A 169 -11.61 9.43 1.64
N LEU A 170 -10.62 9.57 0.74
CA LEU A 170 -9.87 8.46 0.18
C LEU A 170 -9.05 7.74 1.26
N ARG A 171 -8.40 8.49 2.14
CA ARG A 171 -7.64 7.94 3.27
C ARG A 171 -8.53 7.16 4.23
N MET A 172 -9.70 7.70 4.56
CA MET A 172 -10.67 7.02 5.43
C MET A 172 -11.15 5.71 4.80
N ALA A 173 -11.51 5.72 3.51
CA ALA A 173 -11.93 4.53 2.79
C ALA A 173 -10.82 3.46 2.71
N SER A 174 -9.59 3.84 2.42
CA SER A 174 -8.45 2.90 2.46
C SER A 174 -8.16 2.39 3.87
N GLY A 175 -8.32 3.23 4.89
CA GLY A 175 -8.05 2.89 6.28
C GLY A 175 -9.05 1.90 6.88
N GLU A 176 -10.35 2.08 6.58
CA GLU A 176 -11.41 1.13 6.98
C GLU A 176 -11.09 -0.28 6.48
N GLU A 177 -10.72 -0.39 5.22
CA GLU A 177 -10.43 -1.64 4.55
C GLU A 177 -9.10 -2.26 5.00
N SER A 178 -8.16 -1.41 5.45
CA SER A 178 -6.91 -1.86 6.06
C SER A 178 -7.11 -2.63 7.37
N MET A 179 -8.23 -2.39 8.06
CA MET A 179 -8.56 -3.13 9.28
C MET A 179 -8.82 -4.60 9.00
N HIS A 180 -9.42 -4.95 7.85
CA HIS A 180 -9.60 -6.35 7.46
C HIS A 180 -8.25 -7.07 7.32
N TYR A 181 -7.28 -6.47 6.62
CA TYR A 181 -5.93 -7.04 6.53
C TYR A 181 -5.25 -7.17 7.90
N ARG A 182 -5.41 -6.16 8.76
CA ARG A 182 -4.86 -6.16 10.12
C ARG A 182 -5.43 -7.29 10.98
N GLU A 183 -6.73 -7.49 10.95
CA GLU A 183 -7.40 -8.54 11.73
C GLU A 183 -7.03 -9.94 11.22
N ALA A 184 -6.99 -10.10 9.90
CA ALA A 184 -6.70 -11.37 9.26
C ALA A 184 -5.25 -11.81 9.46
N ILE A 185 -4.26 -10.91 9.34
CA ILE A 185 -2.86 -11.24 9.64
C ILE A 185 -2.65 -11.55 11.14
N LEU A 186 -3.34 -10.85 12.04
CA LEU A 186 -3.35 -11.16 13.47
C LEU A 186 -3.93 -12.54 13.77
N SER A 187 -5.01 -12.93 13.08
CA SER A 187 -5.57 -14.28 13.20
C SER A 187 -4.61 -15.33 12.67
N TRP A 188 -4.14 -15.15 11.44
CA TRP A 188 -3.24 -16.09 10.77
C TRP A 188 -1.98 -16.38 11.61
N MET A 189 -1.35 -15.34 12.16
CA MET A 189 -0.16 -15.49 12.98
C MET A 189 -0.44 -16.11 14.36
N ARG A 190 -1.68 -16.13 14.86
CA ARG A 190 -2.04 -16.83 16.10
C ARG A 190 -2.19 -18.33 15.86
N ASP A 191 -2.73 -18.72 14.72
CA ASP A 191 -3.07 -20.11 14.39
C ASP A 191 -1.87 -20.94 13.90
N THR A 192 -0.70 -20.32 13.72
CA THR A 192 0.56 -20.98 13.28
C THR A 192 1.53 -21.35 14.41
N HIS A 193 1.06 -21.38 15.66
CA HIS A 193 1.80 -21.86 16.84
C HIS A 193 1.35 -23.26 17.25
#